data_AF-A0A3D1HXD3-F1
#
_entry.id   AF-A0A3D1HXD3-F1
#
_cell.length_a   1.000
_cell.length_b   1.000
_cell.length_c   1.000
_cell.angle_alpha   90.00
_cell.angle_beta   90.00
_cell.angle_gamma   90.00
#
_symmetry.space_group_name_H-M   'P 1'
#
loop_
_entity.id
_entity.type
_entity.pdbx_description
1 polymer ?
#
loop_
_entity_poly.entity_id
_entity_poly.type
_entity_poly.pdbx_seq_one_letter_code
_entity_poly.pdbx_strand_id
1 'polypeptide(L)'
;MKINLRKRITSMVVLFSIILSSVAILNFNVSAVEGMILLGNIYRSSLTDTNPTDTLYFRLPENESYSYVVETYGETDTFVQVKDGLNIYSDDDSGNNLNAAVGFYATKNATNQGILIITVTHATGGTGDYLIHIRRQRAQIYTFNYGEGDINTTGDATIPLHYLRTNCGYDVKSYQNCGASHLNEADDSNLARINSEVFFYSGHGHQAGVAVFPDSSAYADVSFPDISNTKLAVWSACYSAVAEEGHESLAQASVTNGARSAIGWTDSVLVSSATSFTDKLFESLGSSNTVLQAAQQASNTIIWPWDNIHDYVIFGDSSVRINLPAINTKQVRENSQTNTLNPYERNIAFSKFDMPNGTVRYYKTINGIITNEYYTFDNSGTEIYHSDIKISSDDISSVSKEISFDKYTYLPKKEVEIGKKIYNKLVESDSHNAYVKINGEVIPIKITYSTYKNDAGLAYQDVVCVNLNNGTYVDYSDIC
;
A
#
# COMPACT_ATOMS: atom_id res chain seq x y z
N MET A 1 26.92 78.48 -45.64
CA MET A 1 27.80 77.63 -46.46
C MET A 1 29.14 77.48 -45.76
N LYS A 2 29.55 76.23 -45.45
CA LYS A 2 30.87 75.71 -45.01
C LYS A 2 31.45 76.26 -43.68
N ILE A 3 31.36 75.56 -42.54
CA ILE A 3 32.12 74.38 -42.03
C ILE A 3 33.63 74.66 -41.84
N ASN A 4 34.12 74.66 -40.58
CA ASN A 4 35.23 73.77 -40.15
C ASN A 4 35.47 73.70 -38.61
N LEU A 5 35.50 72.46 -38.12
CA LEU A 5 36.39 71.82 -37.11
C LEU A 5 36.82 72.56 -35.82
N ARG A 6 36.54 71.95 -34.65
CA ARG A 6 37.56 71.28 -33.78
C ARG A 6 36.96 70.62 -32.52
N LYS A 7 37.24 69.30 -32.38
CA LYS A 7 37.59 68.47 -31.20
C LYS A 7 37.67 69.24 -29.84
N ARG A 8 37.26 68.71 -28.68
CA ARG A 8 37.48 67.38 -28.05
C ARG A 8 36.85 67.46 -26.64
N ILE A 9 36.06 66.48 -26.16
CA ILE A 9 36.16 65.96 -24.78
C ILE A 9 35.88 64.45 -24.80
N THR A 10 36.90 63.76 -24.30
CA THR A 10 37.15 62.38 -23.89
C THR A 10 35.97 61.61 -23.28
N SER A 11 35.69 60.41 -23.81
CA SER A 11 35.03 59.33 -23.05
C SER A 11 36.00 58.16 -22.90
N MET A 12 36.25 57.81 -21.64
CA MET A 12 37.09 56.70 -21.21
C MET A 12 36.27 55.42 -21.28
N VAL A 13 36.84 54.43 -21.95
CA VAL A 13 36.36 53.06 -22.07
C VAL A 13 36.67 52.30 -20.78
N VAL A 14 35.66 51.67 -20.17
CA VAL A 14 35.84 50.51 -19.27
C VAL A 14 34.84 49.44 -19.69
N LEU A 15 35.39 48.26 -19.96
CA LEU A 15 34.76 47.01 -20.35
C LEU A 15 33.62 46.58 -19.41
N PHE A 16 32.53 46.10 -19.99
CA PHE A 16 31.77 44.98 -19.44
C PHE A 16 31.55 43.97 -20.57
N SER A 17 32.23 42.83 -20.46
CA SER A 17 32.09 41.68 -21.36
C SER A 17 30.80 40.94 -21.01
N ILE A 18 29.81 40.95 -21.91
CA ILE A 18 28.74 39.95 -21.93
C ILE A 18 29.08 39.00 -23.07
N ILE A 19 29.47 37.78 -22.70
CA ILE A 19 29.57 36.64 -23.59
C ILE A 19 28.14 36.28 -23.97
N LEU A 20 27.68 36.76 -25.14
CA LEU A 20 26.56 36.10 -25.83
C LEU A 20 27.10 34.80 -26.41
N SER A 21 26.95 33.70 -25.67
CA SER A 21 26.96 32.38 -26.28
C SER A 21 25.72 32.30 -27.17
N SER A 22 25.98 32.18 -28.46
CA SER A 22 25.01 31.83 -29.49
C SER A 22 24.24 30.58 -29.07
N VAL A 23 23.00 30.74 -28.62
CA VAL A 23 22.02 29.67 -28.66
C VAL A 23 21.70 29.46 -30.15
N ALA A 24 22.33 28.45 -30.74
CA ALA A 24 21.87 27.90 -31.99
C ALA A 24 20.46 27.36 -31.74
N ILE A 25 19.45 28.14 -32.10
CA ILE A 25 18.09 27.62 -32.28
C ILE A 25 18.19 26.74 -33.52
N LEU A 26 18.48 25.45 -33.31
CA LEU A 26 18.25 24.43 -34.30
C LEU A 26 16.73 24.35 -34.49
N ASN A 27 16.25 25.06 -35.52
CA ASN A 27 14.93 24.82 -36.08
C ASN A 27 14.97 23.43 -36.73
N PHE A 28 14.68 22.38 -35.94
CA PHE A 28 14.27 21.12 -36.52
C PHE A 28 12.91 21.36 -37.18
N ASN A 29 12.89 21.34 -38.51
CA ASN A 29 11.66 21.13 -39.25
C ASN A 29 11.25 19.66 -39.00
N VAL A 30 10.56 19.42 -37.88
CA VAL A 30 9.98 18.12 -37.56
C VAL A 30 8.69 18.00 -38.37
N SER A 31 8.60 17.01 -39.26
CA SER A 31 7.31 16.57 -39.80
C SER A 31 6.65 15.74 -38.70
N ALA A 32 6.04 16.42 -37.72
CA ALA A 32 5.32 15.77 -36.65
C ALA A 32 4.03 15.15 -37.20
N VAL A 33 3.79 13.88 -36.95
CA VAL A 33 2.47 13.27 -37.16
C VAL A 33 1.59 13.73 -36.01
N GLU A 34 0.61 14.60 -36.29
CA GLU A 34 -0.39 15.02 -35.30
C GLU A 34 -1.49 13.95 -35.17
N GLY A 35 -1.71 13.42 -33.96
CA GLY A 35 -2.72 12.40 -33.68
C GLY A 35 -3.42 12.59 -32.33
N MET A 36 -4.70 12.21 -32.24
CA MET A 36 -5.43 12.14 -30.96
C MET A 36 -5.41 10.71 -30.43
N ILE A 37 -4.94 10.51 -29.21
CA ILE A 37 -4.97 9.21 -28.53
C ILE A 37 -6.21 9.13 -27.64
N LEU A 38 -6.82 7.95 -27.59
CA LEU A 38 -7.94 7.62 -26.72
C LEU A 38 -7.46 6.80 -25.52
N LEU A 39 -8.11 7.01 -24.36
CA LEU A 39 -7.79 6.28 -23.13
C LEU A 39 -7.97 4.78 -23.32
N GLY A 40 -6.99 3.98 -22.88
CA GLY A 40 -7.04 2.51 -22.97
C GLY A 40 -6.71 1.93 -24.35
N ASN A 41 -6.53 2.78 -25.36
CA ASN A 41 -6.17 2.33 -26.71
C ASN A 41 -4.66 2.36 -26.91
N ILE A 42 -4.13 1.32 -27.54
CA ILE A 42 -2.75 1.27 -28.00
C ILE A 42 -2.68 1.98 -29.36
N TYR A 43 -1.82 3.00 -29.44
CA TYR A 43 -1.48 3.68 -30.68
C TYR A 43 -0.13 3.18 -31.19
N ARG A 44 0.02 3.04 -32.51
CA ARG A 44 1.25 2.60 -33.17
C ARG A 44 1.75 3.71 -34.09
N SER A 45 3.04 4.00 -34.02
CA SER A 45 3.73 4.90 -34.96
C SER A 45 5.18 4.46 -35.15
N SER A 46 5.96 5.24 -35.90
CA SER A 46 7.36 4.97 -36.21
C SER A 46 8.17 6.25 -36.13
N LEU A 47 9.31 6.20 -35.45
CA LEU A 47 10.29 7.28 -35.43
C LEU A 47 11.36 7.00 -36.48
N THR A 48 11.87 8.05 -37.12
CA THR A 48 12.93 7.95 -38.14
C THR A 48 13.98 9.03 -37.89
N ASP A 49 15.18 8.88 -38.44
CA ASP A 49 16.21 9.92 -38.34
C ASP A 49 15.75 11.28 -38.93
N THR A 50 14.84 11.25 -39.90
CA THR A 50 14.26 12.46 -40.52
C THR A 50 13.04 13.01 -39.77
N ASN A 51 12.38 12.18 -38.96
CA ASN A 51 11.24 12.54 -38.11
C ASN A 51 11.45 11.87 -36.74
N PRO A 52 12.33 12.42 -35.90
CA PRO A 52 12.74 11.78 -34.66
C PRO A 52 11.73 11.98 -33.54
N THR A 53 10.65 12.74 -33.79
CA THR A 53 9.69 13.16 -32.78
C THR A 53 8.26 13.09 -33.31
N ASP A 54 7.38 12.46 -32.54
CA ASP A 54 5.93 12.50 -32.72
C ASP A 54 5.27 13.33 -31.62
N THR A 55 4.20 14.05 -31.97
CA THR A 55 3.41 14.86 -31.03
C THR A 55 1.96 14.42 -31.06
N LEU A 56 1.48 14.00 -29.90
CA LEU A 56 0.17 13.37 -29.72
C LEU A 56 -0.65 14.19 -28.71
N TYR A 57 -1.95 14.21 -28.91
CA TYR A 57 -2.89 14.92 -28.04
C TYR A 57 -3.79 13.92 -27.32
N PHE A 58 -3.95 14.11 -26.01
CA PHE A 58 -4.89 13.32 -25.22
C PHE A 58 -5.90 14.24 -24.54
N ARG A 59 -7.18 13.96 -24.69
CA ARG A 59 -8.25 14.70 -24.02
C ARG A 59 -8.68 13.97 -22.74
N LEU A 60 -8.51 14.63 -21.60
CA LEU A 60 -8.97 14.15 -20.31
C LEU A 60 -10.50 13.94 -20.32
N PRO A 61 -10.99 12.78 -19.84
CA PRO A 61 -12.42 12.54 -19.62
C PRO A 61 -13.06 13.60 -18.70
N GLU A 62 -14.38 13.82 -18.84
CA GLU A 62 -15.07 14.84 -18.06
C GLU A 62 -15.15 14.51 -16.56
N ASN A 63 -15.02 15.54 -15.71
CA ASN A 63 -15.41 15.55 -14.28
C ASN A 63 -14.59 14.69 -13.29
N GLU A 64 -13.41 14.20 -13.65
CA GLU A 64 -12.65 13.34 -12.75
C GLU A 64 -11.14 13.65 -12.75
N SER A 65 -10.53 13.50 -11.57
CA SER A 65 -9.08 13.61 -11.36
C SER A 65 -8.50 12.22 -11.14
N TYR A 66 -7.46 11.88 -11.91
CA TYR A 66 -6.79 10.58 -11.79
C TYR A 66 -5.27 10.72 -11.90
N SER A 67 -4.61 9.71 -11.37
CA SER A 67 -3.25 9.33 -11.74
C SER A 67 -3.30 8.57 -13.05
N TYR A 68 -2.50 9.01 -14.02
CA TYR A 68 -2.36 8.43 -15.35
C TYR A 68 -0.94 7.94 -15.56
N VAL A 69 -0.78 7.03 -16.52
CA VAL A 69 0.50 6.58 -17.04
C VAL A 69 0.47 6.66 -18.56
N VAL A 70 1.55 7.18 -19.12
CA VAL A 70 1.88 7.06 -20.55
C VAL A 70 3.09 6.14 -20.65
N GLU A 71 2.93 5.04 -21.37
CA GLU A 71 3.96 4.01 -21.56
C GLU A 71 4.19 3.80 -23.05
N THR A 72 5.46 3.68 -23.44
CA THR A 72 5.84 3.18 -24.76
C THR A 72 6.30 1.74 -24.69
N TYR A 73 6.20 1.05 -25.82
CA TYR A 73 6.70 -0.31 -26.01
C TYR A 73 7.26 -0.47 -27.42
N GLY A 74 8.15 -1.43 -27.59
CA GLY A 74 8.75 -1.75 -28.88
C GLY A 74 10.24 -1.98 -28.74
N GLU A 75 10.90 -2.05 -29.90
CA GLU A 75 12.35 -2.24 -29.99
C GLU A 75 13.11 -0.91 -30.10
N THR A 76 12.36 0.19 -30.22
CA THR A 76 12.90 1.55 -30.39
C THR A 76 13.13 2.20 -29.04
N ASP A 77 14.28 2.85 -28.88
CA ASP A 77 14.62 3.63 -27.70
C ASP A 77 13.84 4.96 -27.68
N THR A 78 12.93 5.10 -26.73
CA THR A 78 11.97 6.22 -26.70
C THR A 78 12.11 7.05 -25.44
N PHE A 79 12.16 8.37 -25.62
CA PHE A 79 11.94 9.37 -24.58
C PHE A 79 10.54 9.95 -24.70
N VAL A 80 9.80 10.01 -23.59
CA VAL A 80 8.45 10.58 -23.54
C VAL A 80 8.44 11.84 -22.68
N GLN A 81 7.74 12.86 -23.17
CA GLN A 81 7.41 14.05 -22.40
C GLN A 81 5.89 14.27 -22.41
N VAL A 82 5.28 14.41 -21.24
CA VAL A 82 3.87 14.78 -21.07
C VAL A 82 3.80 16.21 -20.54
N LYS A 83 3.11 17.08 -21.27
CA LYS A 83 2.87 18.47 -20.88
C LYS A 83 1.41 18.68 -20.50
N ASP A 84 1.22 19.11 -19.26
CA ASP A 84 -0.06 19.51 -18.69
C ASP A 84 -0.02 21.00 -18.30
N GLY A 85 -0.43 21.87 -19.23
CA GLY A 85 -0.27 23.32 -19.08
C GLY A 85 1.20 23.74 -18.90
N LEU A 86 1.58 24.13 -17.69
CA LEU A 86 2.96 24.49 -17.33
C LEU A 86 3.75 23.31 -16.73
N ASN A 87 3.09 22.25 -16.31
CA ASN A 87 3.75 21.07 -15.76
C ASN A 87 4.30 20.21 -16.91
N ILE A 88 5.51 19.71 -16.73
CA ILE A 88 6.19 18.83 -17.66
C ILE A 88 6.65 17.61 -16.88
N TYR A 89 6.28 16.44 -17.36
CA TYR A 89 6.73 15.15 -16.88
C TYR A 89 7.50 14.47 -18.01
N SER A 90 8.60 13.79 -17.73
CA SER A 90 9.38 13.12 -18.77
C SER A 90 10.16 11.93 -18.24
N ASP A 91 10.41 10.97 -19.13
CA ASP A 91 11.15 9.73 -18.85
C ASP A 91 11.69 9.13 -20.15
N ASP A 92 12.76 8.32 -20.07
CA ASP A 92 13.36 7.55 -21.16
C ASP A 92 13.37 6.03 -20.89
N ASP A 93 13.76 5.60 -19.69
CA ASP A 93 14.11 4.20 -19.42
C ASP A 93 13.23 3.48 -18.36
N SER A 94 12.17 4.12 -17.85
CA SER A 94 11.36 3.51 -16.78
C SER A 94 10.32 2.50 -17.27
N GLY A 95 10.14 2.33 -18.58
CA GLY A 95 9.29 1.33 -19.20
C GLY A 95 9.99 -0.03 -19.36
N ASN A 96 9.76 -0.73 -20.49
CA ASN A 96 10.39 -2.03 -20.75
C ASN A 96 11.68 -1.87 -21.56
N ASN A 97 12.84 -2.12 -20.95
CA ASN A 97 14.17 -1.92 -21.56
C ASN A 97 14.42 -0.46 -21.96
N LEU A 98 14.39 -0.16 -23.27
CA LEU A 98 14.69 1.16 -23.87
C LEU A 98 13.43 2.05 -23.99
N ASN A 99 12.34 1.70 -23.31
CA ASN A 99 11.06 2.37 -23.49
C ASN A 99 10.75 3.24 -22.28
N ALA A 100 10.10 4.38 -22.52
CA ALA A 100 9.73 5.33 -21.48
C ALA A 100 8.40 4.98 -20.83
N ALA A 101 8.27 5.35 -19.56
CA ALA A 101 7.01 5.31 -18.87
C ALA A 101 6.89 6.50 -17.89
N VAL A 102 5.83 7.30 -18.05
CA VAL A 102 5.64 8.55 -17.31
C VAL A 102 4.33 8.49 -16.55
N GLY A 103 4.41 8.54 -15.23
CA GLY A 103 3.26 8.68 -14.35
C GLY A 103 3.01 10.14 -13.96
N PHE A 104 1.75 10.60 -14.03
CA PHE A 104 1.38 11.96 -13.65
C PHE A 104 -0.06 12.03 -13.11
N TYR A 105 -0.35 13.08 -12.35
CA TYR A 105 -1.72 13.36 -11.88
C TYR A 105 -2.31 14.47 -12.72
N ALA A 106 -3.51 14.27 -13.27
CA ALA A 106 -4.17 15.26 -14.11
C ALA A 106 -5.62 15.48 -13.72
N THR A 107 -6.06 16.73 -13.83
CA THR A 107 -7.43 17.17 -13.54
C THR A 107 -7.92 18.04 -14.68
N LYS A 108 -9.09 17.74 -15.25
CA LYS A 108 -9.66 18.51 -16.38
C LYS A 108 -9.81 20.01 -16.10
N ASN A 109 -9.97 20.39 -14.83
CA ASN A 109 -10.17 21.79 -14.40
C ASN A 109 -8.87 22.60 -14.23
N ALA A 110 -7.68 21.98 -14.34
CA ALA A 110 -6.42 22.67 -14.03
C ALA A 110 -5.83 23.46 -15.21
N THR A 111 -6.08 23.06 -16.46
CA THR A 111 -5.29 23.53 -17.62
C THR A 111 -6.03 23.33 -18.96
N ASN A 112 -6.02 24.37 -19.81
CA ASN A 112 -6.29 24.34 -21.27
C ASN A 112 -7.34 23.32 -21.78
N GLN A 113 -8.59 23.40 -21.29
CA GLN A 113 -9.71 22.58 -21.77
C GLN A 113 -9.52 21.05 -21.59
N GLY A 114 -8.56 20.61 -20.77
CA GLY A 114 -8.30 19.20 -20.51
C GLY A 114 -7.56 18.48 -21.64
N ILE A 115 -6.67 19.15 -22.38
CA ILE A 115 -5.83 18.52 -23.40
C ILE A 115 -4.37 18.44 -22.93
N LEU A 116 -3.82 17.22 -22.90
CA LEU A 116 -2.40 16.94 -22.68
C LEU A 116 -1.67 16.86 -24.01
N ILE A 117 -0.43 17.36 -24.04
CA ILE A 117 0.48 17.21 -25.18
C ILE A 117 1.52 16.15 -24.80
N ILE A 118 1.63 15.11 -25.59
CA ILE A 118 2.55 13.99 -25.38
C ILE A 118 3.55 14.00 -26.54
N THR A 119 4.82 14.16 -26.23
CA THR A 119 5.90 14.11 -27.19
C THR A 119 6.66 12.81 -27.02
N VAL A 120 6.80 12.03 -28.09
CA VAL A 120 7.65 10.83 -28.10
C VAL A 120 8.84 11.12 -29.00
N THR A 121 10.05 10.95 -28.50
CA THR A 121 11.29 11.25 -29.22
C THR A 121 12.20 10.04 -29.20
N HIS A 122 12.98 9.88 -30.27
CA HIS A 122 14.03 8.87 -30.33
C HIS A 122 15.16 9.26 -29.38
N ALA A 123 15.51 8.40 -28.40
CA ALA A 123 16.54 8.74 -27.41
C ALA A 123 17.97 8.60 -27.96
N THR A 124 18.24 7.65 -28.87
CA THR A 124 19.59 7.42 -29.43
C THR A 124 19.59 7.07 -30.93
N GLY A 125 19.52 8.06 -31.85
CA GLY A 125 19.60 7.95 -33.34
C GLY A 125 19.26 6.61 -34.04
N GLY A 126 18.21 6.57 -34.86
CA GLY A 126 17.75 5.33 -35.51
C GLY A 126 16.36 5.43 -36.15
N THR A 127 15.88 4.31 -36.68
CA THR A 127 14.52 4.14 -37.21
C THR A 127 13.87 2.92 -36.59
N GLY A 128 12.65 3.06 -36.10
CA GLY A 128 11.91 1.94 -35.56
C GLY A 128 10.47 2.28 -35.17
N ASP A 129 9.67 1.23 -35.07
CA ASP A 129 8.28 1.33 -34.63
C ASP A 129 8.22 1.45 -33.11
N TYR A 130 7.22 2.18 -32.63
CA TYR A 130 6.83 2.18 -31.23
C TYR A 130 5.31 2.05 -31.08
N LEU A 131 4.93 1.46 -29.96
CA LEU A 131 3.57 1.48 -29.44
C LEU A 131 3.54 2.48 -28.30
N ILE A 132 2.44 3.19 -28.14
CA ILE A 132 2.19 4.03 -26.97
C ILE A 132 0.80 3.75 -26.44
N HIS A 133 0.70 3.73 -25.12
CA HIS A 133 -0.53 3.51 -24.39
C HIS A 133 -0.66 4.57 -23.30
N ILE A 134 -1.85 5.16 -23.19
CA ILE A 134 -2.24 5.97 -22.04
C ILE A 134 -3.35 5.27 -21.27
N ARG A 135 -3.13 5.09 -19.97
CA ARG A 135 -4.08 4.45 -19.06
C ARG A 135 -4.15 5.18 -17.73
N ARG A 136 -5.24 4.95 -17.00
CA ARG A 136 -5.32 5.32 -15.57
C ARG A 136 -4.47 4.33 -14.77
N GLN A 137 -3.82 4.80 -13.72
CA GLN A 137 -3.29 3.90 -12.71
C GLN A 137 -4.45 3.24 -11.97
N ARG A 138 -4.26 1.98 -11.56
CA ARG A 138 -5.32 1.11 -11.08
C ARG A 138 -5.02 0.57 -9.71
N ALA A 139 -6.10 0.35 -8.97
CA ALA A 139 -6.06 -0.49 -7.80
C ALA A 139 -7.15 -1.56 -7.90
N GLN A 140 -6.83 -2.78 -7.50
CA GLN A 140 -7.73 -3.92 -7.59
C GLN A 140 -7.87 -4.52 -6.20
N ILE A 141 -9.10 -4.53 -5.69
CA ILE A 141 -9.44 -5.00 -4.35
C ILE A 141 -10.29 -6.26 -4.45
N TYR A 142 -9.89 -7.31 -3.75
CA TYR A 142 -10.57 -8.59 -3.71
C TYR A 142 -11.00 -8.92 -2.28
N THR A 143 -12.31 -9.12 -2.10
CA THR A 143 -12.91 -9.46 -0.82
C THR A 143 -13.95 -10.57 -0.97
N PHE A 144 -14.32 -11.23 0.12
CA PHE A 144 -15.06 -12.49 0.04
C PHE A 144 -16.05 -12.68 1.18
N ASN A 145 -17.15 -13.35 0.87
CA ASN A 145 -18.07 -13.91 1.84
C ASN A 145 -18.01 -15.43 1.70
N TYR A 146 -17.43 -16.11 2.69
CA TYR A 146 -17.25 -17.58 2.66
C TYR A 146 -18.53 -18.34 3.08
N GLY A 147 -19.62 -17.62 3.35
CA GLY A 147 -20.91 -18.17 3.72
C GLY A 147 -21.22 -18.00 5.21
N GLU A 148 -22.46 -18.31 5.57
CA GLU A 148 -22.92 -18.30 6.96
C GLU A 148 -21.94 -19.09 7.83
N GLY A 149 -21.52 -18.47 8.95
CA GLY A 149 -20.63 -19.04 9.95
C GLY A 149 -19.14 -19.04 9.61
N ASP A 150 -18.72 -18.68 8.39
CA ASP A 150 -17.31 -18.44 8.04
C ASP A 150 -17.03 -16.93 7.96
N ILE A 151 -15.78 -16.54 7.73
CA ILE A 151 -15.39 -15.13 7.66
C ILE A 151 -16.09 -14.42 6.50
N ASN A 152 -16.35 -13.13 6.69
CA ASN A 152 -16.88 -12.26 5.65
C ASN A 152 -16.07 -10.96 5.63
N THR A 153 -15.19 -10.85 4.63
CA THR A 153 -14.27 -9.72 4.42
C THR A 153 -14.82 -8.72 3.40
N THR A 154 -16.07 -8.85 2.95
CA THR A 154 -16.64 -7.95 1.91
C THR A 154 -16.64 -6.47 2.33
N GLY A 155 -16.69 -6.20 3.65
CA GLY A 155 -16.64 -4.86 4.22
C GLY A 155 -15.27 -4.18 4.09
N ASP A 156 -14.19 -4.96 4.08
CA ASP A 156 -12.79 -4.52 4.09
C ASP A 156 -12.40 -3.71 2.85
N ALA A 157 -13.22 -3.73 1.79
CA ALA A 157 -12.99 -2.91 0.61
C ALA A 157 -13.31 -1.42 0.83
N THR A 158 -14.10 -1.07 1.84
CA THR A 158 -14.72 0.26 1.97
C THR A 158 -13.70 1.37 2.15
N ILE A 159 -12.84 1.27 3.17
CA ILE A 159 -11.83 2.29 3.48
C ILE A 159 -10.71 2.30 2.44
N PRO A 160 -10.13 1.15 2.02
CA PRO A 160 -9.12 1.14 0.97
C PRO A 160 -9.61 1.76 -0.34
N LEU A 161 -10.84 1.44 -0.77
CA LEU A 161 -11.43 2.00 -1.98
C LEU A 161 -11.55 3.52 -1.90
N HIS A 162 -11.99 4.05 -0.75
CA HIS A 162 -12.09 5.48 -0.53
C HIS A 162 -10.73 6.16 -0.72
N TYR A 163 -9.73 5.81 0.10
CA TYR A 163 -8.44 6.50 0.10
C TYR A 163 -7.66 6.33 -1.22
N LEU A 164 -7.68 5.13 -1.81
CA LEU A 164 -7.02 4.91 -3.10
C LEU A 164 -7.64 5.75 -4.22
N ARG A 165 -8.96 5.96 -4.19
CA ARG A 165 -9.66 6.78 -5.18
C ARG A 165 -9.48 8.28 -4.91
N THR A 166 -9.75 8.73 -3.69
CA THR A 166 -9.82 10.17 -3.37
C THR A 166 -8.46 10.80 -3.11
N ASN A 167 -7.53 10.07 -2.49
CA ASN A 167 -6.25 10.62 -2.07
C ASN A 167 -5.12 10.26 -3.04
N CYS A 168 -5.21 9.12 -3.72
CA CYS A 168 -4.19 8.66 -4.67
C CYS A 168 -4.60 8.81 -6.14
N GLY A 169 -5.89 9.04 -6.42
CA GLY A 169 -6.40 9.20 -7.79
C GLY A 169 -6.36 7.90 -8.62
N TYR A 170 -6.44 6.73 -7.99
CA TYR A 170 -6.49 5.45 -8.72
C TYR A 170 -7.89 5.18 -9.31
N ASP A 171 -7.94 4.52 -10.47
CA ASP A 171 -9.14 3.81 -10.92
C ASP A 171 -9.26 2.51 -10.12
N VAL A 172 -10.02 2.56 -9.03
CA VAL A 172 -10.19 1.44 -8.12
C VAL A 172 -11.35 0.55 -8.57
N LYS A 173 -11.08 -0.74 -8.81
CA LYS A 173 -12.12 -1.78 -8.94
C LYS A 173 -12.11 -2.67 -7.70
N SER A 174 -13.31 -3.05 -7.27
CA SER A 174 -13.51 -4.02 -6.19
C SER A 174 -14.30 -5.19 -6.73
N TYR A 175 -13.83 -6.41 -6.43
CA TYR A 175 -14.48 -7.64 -6.80
C TYR A 175 -14.79 -8.45 -5.56
N GLN A 176 -15.97 -9.06 -5.55
CA GLN A 176 -16.42 -9.90 -4.47
C GLN A 176 -16.66 -11.32 -4.97
N ASN A 177 -16.18 -12.32 -4.22
CA ASN A 177 -16.48 -13.74 -4.48
C ASN A 177 -16.03 -14.26 -5.87
N CYS A 178 -15.03 -13.63 -6.48
CA CYS A 178 -14.38 -14.18 -7.67
C CYS A 178 -13.52 -15.39 -7.30
N GLY A 179 -13.34 -16.35 -8.22
CA GLY A 179 -12.40 -17.46 -8.04
C GLY A 179 -10.95 -17.05 -8.31
N ALA A 180 -10.00 -17.93 -7.98
CA ALA A 180 -8.56 -17.69 -8.12
C ALA A 180 -8.13 -17.31 -9.55
N SER A 181 -8.73 -17.92 -10.57
CA SER A 181 -8.39 -17.66 -11.98
C SER A 181 -8.62 -16.21 -12.40
N HIS A 182 -9.56 -15.52 -11.75
CA HIS A 182 -9.90 -14.14 -12.06
C HIS A 182 -8.72 -13.18 -11.84
N LEU A 183 -7.80 -13.51 -10.92
CA LEU A 183 -6.58 -12.72 -10.70
C LEU A 183 -5.72 -12.61 -11.97
N ASN A 184 -5.70 -13.67 -12.78
CA ASN A 184 -4.84 -13.79 -13.97
C ASN A 184 -5.58 -13.44 -15.27
N GLU A 185 -6.89 -13.22 -15.22
CA GLU A 185 -7.65 -12.76 -16.36
C GLU A 185 -7.17 -11.38 -16.80
N ALA A 186 -7.28 -11.12 -18.10
CA ALA A 186 -6.97 -9.80 -18.65
C ALA A 186 -7.99 -8.76 -18.17
N ASP A 187 -7.51 -7.60 -17.76
CA ASP A 187 -8.32 -6.40 -17.59
C ASP A 187 -8.53 -5.68 -18.94
N ASP A 188 -9.20 -4.52 -18.92
CA ASP A 188 -9.44 -3.69 -20.10
C ASP A 188 -8.17 -3.03 -20.68
N SER A 189 -7.02 -3.14 -19.99
CA SER A 189 -5.69 -2.79 -20.53
C SER A 189 -4.93 -4.01 -21.06
N ASN A 190 -5.56 -5.18 -21.11
CA ASN A 190 -4.99 -6.47 -21.51
C ASN A 190 -3.81 -6.93 -20.63
N LEU A 191 -3.74 -6.43 -19.39
CA LEU A 191 -2.81 -6.91 -18.36
C LEU A 191 -3.56 -7.85 -17.42
N ALA A 192 -2.86 -8.80 -16.80
CA ALA A 192 -3.45 -9.61 -15.73
C ALA A 192 -4.01 -8.69 -14.62
N ARG A 193 -5.20 -8.96 -14.09
CA ARG A 193 -5.82 -8.08 -13.08
C ARG A 193 -4.93 -7.85 -11.86
N ILE A 194 -4.19 -8.85 -11.41
CA ILE A 194 -3.24 -8.71 -10.30
C ILE A 194 -2.06 -7.76 -10.63
N ASN A 195 -1.75 -7.54 -11.91
CA ASN A 195 -0.76 -6.58 -12.39
C ASN A 195 -1.34 -5.16 -12.44
N SER A 196 -1.56 -4.58 -11.26
CA SER A 196 -2.11 -3.23 -11.07
C SER A 196 -1.29 -2.48 -10.03
N GLU A 197 -1.20 -1.15 -10.10
CA GLU A 197 -0.34 -0.35 -9.20
C GLU A 197 -0.56 -0.67 -7.71
N VAL A 198 -1.79 -0.99 -7.31
CA VAL A 198 -2.09 -1.52 -5.97
C VAL A 198 -3.00 -2.75 -6.08
N PHE A 199 -2.53 -3.87 -5.54
CA PHE A 199 -3.34 -5.08 -5.39
C PHE A 199 -3.63 -5.33 -3.92
N PHE A 200 -4.90 -5.59 -3.58
CA PHE A 200 -5.32 -5.94 -2.23
C PHE A 200 -6.21 -7.18 -2.25
N TYR A 201 -5.82 -8.18 -1.48
CA TYR A 201 -6.60 -9.37 -1.18
C TYR A 201 -6.90 -9.39 0.33
N SER A 202 -8.18 -9.52 0.70
CA SER A 202 -8.60 -9.82 2.08
C SER A 202 -9.45 -11.09 2.10
N GLY A 203 -8.94 -12.16 2.68
CA GLY A 203 -9.61 -13.45 2.68
C GLY A 203 -8.86 -14.55 3.43
N HIS A 204 -9.23 -15.80 3.16
CA HIS A 204 -8.55 -16.94 3.78
C HIS A 204 -7.16 -17.15 3.20
N GLY A 205 -6.28 -17.58 4.07
CA GLY A 205 -4.99 -18.16 3.72
C GLY A 205 -4.81 -19.53 4.35
N HIS A 206 -3.77 -20.23 3.93
CA HIS A 206 -3.49 -21.61 4.34
C HIS A 206 -2.02 -21.74 4.71
N GLN A 207 -1.69 -22.64 5.65
CA GLN A 207 -0.32 -22.86 6.14
C GLN A 207 0.71 -23.20 5.04
N ALA A 208 0.21 -23.61 3.87
CA ALA A 208 1.01 -23.81 2.66
C ALA A 208 1.39 -22.53 1.92
N GLY A 209 1.15 -21.35 2.51
CA GLY A 209 1.45 -20.08 1.88
C GLY A 209 0.56 -19.79 0.66
N VAL A 210 -0.71 -20.21 0.69
CA VAL A 210 -1.66 -20.01 -0.42
C VAL A 210 -2.91 -19.24 0.00
N ALA A 211 -3.49 -18.50 -0.94
CA ALA A 211 -4.74 -17.78 -0.77
C ALA A 211 -5.89 -18.69 -1.19
N VAL A 212 -6.96 -18.77 -0.39
CA VAL A 212 -8.06 -19.71 -0.60
C VAL A 212 -9.36 -18.96 -0.84
N PHE A 213 -10.07 -19.31 -1.91
CA PHE A 213 -11.24 -18.60 -2.39
C PHE A 213 -12.55 -19.33 -2.00
N PRO A 214 -13.71 -18.65 -2.02
CA PRO A 214 -15.00 -19.25 -1.65
C PRO A 214 -15.41 -20.48 -2.48
N ASP A 215 -14.98 -20.55 -3.74
CA ASP A 215 -15.19 -21.70 -4.64
C ASP A 215 -14.22 -22.87 -4.38
N SER A 216 -13.43 -22.79 -3.30
CA SER A 216 -12.37 -23.74 -2.92
C SER A 216 -11.18 -23.78 -3.88
N SER A 217 -11.09 -22.87 -4.86
CA SER A 217 -9.86 -22.66 -5.60
C SER A 217 -8.79 -22.04 -4.70
N ALA A 218 -7.52 -22.26 -5.04
CA ALA A 218 -6.38 -21.71 -4.33
C ALA A 218 -5.45 -21.00 -5.30
N TYR A 219 -4.74 -19.99 -4.80
CA TYR A 219 -3.74 -19.24 -5.55
C TYR A 219 -2.42 -19.30 -4.80
N ALA A 220 -1.34 -19.61 -5.51
CA ALA A 220 -0.01 -19.89 -4.96
C ALA A 220 1.07 -19.17 -5.78
N ASP A 221 2.31 -19.19 -5.29
CA ASP A 221 3.50 -18.63 -5.95
C ASP A 221 3.64 -19.05 -7.44
N VAL A 222 3.45 -20.33 -7.75
CA VAL A 222 3.53 -20.87 -9.12
C VAL A 222 2.45 -20.35 -10.07
N SER A 223 1.43 -19.67 -9.54
CA SER A 223 0.31 -19.12 -10.32
C SER A 223 0.53 -17.66 -10.71
N PHE A 224 1.60 -17.01 -10.26
CA PHE A 224 1.83 -15.58 -10.51
C PHE A 224 2.18 -15.29 -11.98
N PRO A 225 1.49 -14.32 -12.61
CA PRO A 225 1.94 -13.71 -13.84
C PRO A 225 3.00 -12.64 -13.54
N ASP A 226 3.55 -12.02 -14.58
CA ASP A 226 4.29 -10.76 -14.42
C ASP A 226 3.37 -9.69 -13.80
N ILE A 227 3.80 -9.14 -12.67
CA ILE A 227 3.14 -8.05 -11.96
C ILE A 227 4.04 -6.82 -11.82
N SER A 228 4.91 -6.59 -12.82
CA SER A 228 5.85 -5.47 -12.86
C SER A 228 5.25 -4.07 -12.73
N ASN A 229 3.94 -3.85 -12.92
CA ASN A 229 3.33 -2.54 -12.67
C ASN A 229 2.91 -2.35 -11.20
N THR A 230 2.94 -3.40 -10.39
CA THR A 230 2.47 -3.38 -9.00
C THR A 230 3.45 -2.64 -8.08
N LYS A 231 3.01 -1.55 -7.46
CA LYS A 231 3.79 -0.82 -6.45
C LYS A 231 3.66 -1.51 -5.09
N LEU A 232 2.46 -1.96 -4.75
CA LEU A 232 2.17 -2.62 -3.49
C LEU A 232 1.14 -3.75 -3.69
N ALA A 233 1.50 -4.96 -3.27
CA ALA A 233 0.58 -6.08 -3.09
C ALA A 233 0.31 -6.31 -1.60
N VAL A 234 -0.94 -6.34 -1.17
CA VAL A 234 -1.31 -6.64 0.23
C VAL A 234 -2.10 -7.94 0.26
N TRP A 235 -1.55 -8.95 0.90
CA TRP A 235 -2.20 -10.25 1.12
C TRP A 235 -2.66 -10.36 2.57
N SER A 236 -3.81 -9.75 2.89
CA SER A 236 -4.44 -9.85 4.21
C SER A 236 -5.13 -11.22 4.35
N ALA A 237 -4.32 -12.20 4.74
CA ALA A 237 -4.69 -13.59 4.86
C ALA A 237 -3.70 -14.31 5.80
N CYS A 238 -4.19 -15.31 6.53
CA CYS A 238 -3.35 -16.14 7.40
C CYS A 238 -2.20 -16.76 6.61
N TYR A 239 -0.98 -16.75 7.16
CA TYR A 239 0.20 -17.39 6.57
C TYR A 239 0.63 -16.88 5.17
N SER A 240 0.15 -15.71 4.71
CA SER A 240 0.49 -15.18 3.38
C SER A 240 1.97 -14.78 3.21
N ALA A 241 2.74 -14.71 4.29
CA ALA A 241 4.19 -14.53 4.31
C ALA A 241 4.97 -15.82 4.62
N VAL A 242 4.30 -16.97 4.78
CA VAL A 242 4.96 -18.27 4.99
C VAL A 242 5.28 -18.93 3.66
N ALA A 243 6.50 -19.46 3.56
CA ALA A 243 6.96 -20.27 2.45
C ALA A 243 7.05 -21.74 2.88
N GLU A 244 6.59 -22.66 2.04
CA GLU A 244 6.85 -24.09 2.19
C GLU A 244 8.16 -24.49 1.51
N GLU A 245 8.67 -25.69 1.82
CA GLU A 245 9.91 -26.20 1.23
C GLU A 245 9.80 -26.25 -0.30
N GLY A 246 10.68 -25.50 -0.99
CA GLY A 246 10.70 -25.42 -2.45
C GLY A 246 9.74 -24.38 -3.06
N HIS A 247 9.03 -23.61 -2.24
CA HIS A 247 8.07 -22.59 -2.66
C HIS A 247 8.38 -21.22 -2.03
N GLU A 248 7.86 -20.16 -2.64
CA GLU A 248 7.86 -18.82 -2.05
C GLU A 248 6.51 -18.52 -1.38
N SER A 249 6.48 -17.61 -0.41
CA SER A 249 5.22 -17.09 0.12
C SER A 249 4.52 -16.21 -0.93
N LEU A 250 3.20 -16.00 -0.83
CA LEU A 250 2.48 -15.11 -1.77
C LEU A 250 3.08 -13.70 -1.81
N ALA A 251 3.42 -13.16 -0.64
CA ALA A 251 3.99 -11.83 -0.54
C ALA A 251 5.40 -11.77 -1.16
N GLN A 252 6.26 -12.78 -0.92
CA GLN A 252 7.57 -12.85 -1.56
C GLN A 252 7.45 -13.06 -3.08
N ALA A 253 6.60 -13.99 -3.52
CA ALA A 253 6.34 -14.28 -4.93
C ALA A 253 5.84 -13.05 -5.70
N SER A 254 5.08 -12.17 -5.03
CA SER A 254 4.67 -10.90 -5.61
C SER A 254 5.87 -10.05 -6.01
N VAL A 255 6.87 -9.94 -5.15
CA VAL A 255 8.10 -9.18 -5.42
C VAL A 255 8.97 -9.88 -6.46
N THR A 256 9.13 -11.20 -6.36
CA THR A 256 9.86 -12.02 -7.34
C THR A 256 9.28 -11.86 -8.75
N ASN A 257 7.96 -11.71 -8.88
CA ASN A 257 7.27 -11.49 -10.14
C ASN A 257 7.07 -10.01 -10.52
N GLY A 258 7.78 -9.08 -9.86
CA GLY A 258 7.95 -7.70 -10.32
C GLY A 258 7.27 -6.62 -9.47
N ALA A 259 6.51 -6.96 -8.43
CA ALA A 259 5.99 -5.94 -7.53
C ALA A 259 7.12 -5.23 -6.77
N ARG A 260 7.00 -3.92 -6.50
CA ARG A 260 8.03 -3.21 -5.70
C ARG A 260 8.03 -3.65 -4.25
N SER A 261 6.84 -3.83 -3.68
CA SER A 261 6.67 -4.19 -2.30
C SER A 261 5.45 -5.07 -2.13
N ALA A 262 5.49 -5.93 -1.12
CA ALA A 262 4.35 -6.73 -0.72
C ALA A 262 4.27 -6.90 0.79
N ILE A 263 3.05 -7.02 1.31
CA ILE A 263 2.76 -7.28 2.73
C ILE A 263 2.04 -8.61 2.88
N GLY A 264 2.47 -9.41 3.84
CA GLY A 264 1.77 -10.62 4.28
C GLY A 264 2.02 -10.93 5.75
N TRP A 265 1.43 -12.01 6.27
CA TRP A 265 1.53 -12.41 7.68
C TRP A 265 2.10 -13.82 7.84
N THR A 266 2.89 -14.03 8.89
CA THR A 266 3.53 -15.32 9.16
C THR A 266 2.66 -16.28 9.96
N ASP A 267 1.53 -15.82 10.49
CA ASP A 267 0.62 -16.65 11.29
C ASP A 267 -0.86 -16.39 10.95
N SER A 268 -1.74 -17.06 11.69
CA SER A 268 -3.16 -16.80 11.74
C SER A 268 -3.41 -15.43 12.37
N VAL A 269 -4.27 -14.65 11.72
CA VAL A 269 -4.67 -13.32 12.16
C VAL A 269 -6.19 -13.25 12.30
N LEU A 270 -6.68 -12.52 13.29
CA LEU A 270 -8.10 -12.25 13.46
C LEU A 270 -8.62 -11.33 12.34
N VAL A 271 -9.84 -11.60 11.87
CA VAL A 271 -10.50 -10.79 10.82
C VAL A 271 -10.65 -9.33 11.26
N SER A 272 -11.05 -9.10 12.52
CA SER A 272 -11.20 -7.74 13.07
C SER A 272 -9.86 -6.99 13.08
N SER A 273 -8.79 -7.65 13.56
CA SER A 273 -7.45 -7.05 13.60
C SER A 273 -6.92 -6.79 12.19
N ALA A 274 -7.13 -7.71 11.25
CA ALA A 274 -6.79 -7.56 9.85
C ALA A 274 -7.53 -6.40 9.18
N THR A 275 -8.82 -6.24 9.47
CA THR A 275 -9.65 -5.12 8.99
C THR A 275 -9.12 -3.80 9.54
N SER A 276 -8.96 -3.67 10.87
CA SER A 276 -8.44 -2.46 11.51
C SER A 276 -7.05 -2.08 11.00
N PHE A 277 -6.16 -3.07 10.84
CA PHE A 277 -4.84 -2.86 10.28
C PHE A 277 -4.92 -2.35 8.84
N THR A 278 -5.67 -3.03 7.97
CA THR A 278 -5.71 -2.67 6.54
C THR A 278 -6.39 -1.32 6.31
N ASP A 279 -7.46 -1.01 7.03
CA ASP A 279 -8.11 0.30 7.01
C ASP A 279 -7.10 1.41 7.35
N LYS A 280 -6.35 1.24 8.44
CA LYS A 280 -5.36 2.24 8.85
C LYS A 280 -4.15 2.30 7.92
N LEU A 281 -3.74 1.16 7.36
CA LEU A 281 -2.69 1.08 6.36
C LEU A 281 -3.05 1.94 5.16
N PHE A 282 -4.24 1.77 4.58
CA PHE A 282 -4.66 2.50 3.38
C PHE A 282 -4.95 3.98 3.64
N GLU A 283 -5.50 4.34 4.81
CA GLU A 283 -5.57 5.74 5.26
C GLU A 283 -4.18 6.39 5.29
N SER A 284 -3.21 5.71 5.91
CA SER A 284 -1.85 6.22 6.08
C SER A 284 -1.11 6.33 4.75
N LEU A 285 -1.26 5.33 3.88
CA LEU A 285 -0.73 5.34 2.51
C LEU A 285 -1.30 6.52 1.69
N GLY A 286 -2.60 6.82 1.86
CA GLY A 286 -3.24 7.99 1.25
C GLY A 286 -2.71 9.35 1.76
N SER A 287 -2.00 9.35 2.89
CA SER A 287 -1.42 10.54 3.53
C SER A 287 0.06 10.76 3.18
N SER A 288 0.54 10.16 2.08
CA SER A 288 1.94 10.18 1.64
C SER A 288 2.92 9.38 2.49
N ASN A 289 2.48 8.52 3.41
CA ASN A 289 3.45 7.69 4.13
C ASN A 289 4.04 6.61 3.23
N THR A 290 5.27 6.18 3.52
CA THR A 290 5.83 4.99 2.86
C THR A 290 5.10 3.73 3.31
N VAL A 291 5.25 2.62 2.58
CA VAL A 291 4.72 1.31 2.98
C VAL A 291 5.13 0.95 4.41
N LEU A 292 6.40 1.15 4.77
CA LEU A 292 6.91 0.92 6.13
C LEU A 292 6.18 1.77 7.16
N GLN A 293 6.11 3.09 6.93
CA GLN A 293 5.49 4.03 7.86
C GLN A 293 3.99 3.74 8.03
N ALA A 294 3.31 3.39 6.94
CA ALA A 294 1.90 3.07 6.95
C ALA A 294 1.61 1.76 7.69
N ALA A 295 2.38 0.71 7.43
CA ALA A 295 2.26 -0.56 8.15
C ALA A 295 2.61 -0.41 9.64
N GLN A 296 3.62 0.40 9.98
CA GLN A 296 3.95 0.74 11.36
C GLN A 296 2.79 1.47 12.04
N GLN A 297 2.19 2.47 11.39
CA GLN A 297 1.04 3.19 11.94
C GLN A 297 -0.17 2.27 12.12
N ALA A 298 -0.45 1.38 11.15
CA ALA A 298 -1.53 0.39 11.24
C ALA A 298 -1.32 -0.61 12.37
N SER A 299 -0.12 -1.16 12.49
CA SER A 299 0.25 -2.01 13.63
C SER A 299 0.10 -1.24 14.95
N ASN A 300 0.46 0.05 14.94
CA ASN A 300 0.44 0.88 16.14
C ASN A 300 -0.96 1.28 16.62
N THR A 301 -2.02 1.09 15.82
CA THR A 301 -3.40 1.29 16.28
C THR A 301 -3.98 0.07 16.97
N ILE A 302 -3.45 -1.13 16.72
CA ILE A 302 -3.94 -2.35 17.35
C ILE A 302 -3.61 -2.33 18.83
N ILE A 303 -4.61 -2.55 19.68
CA ILE A 303 -4.48 -2.34 21.13
C ILE A 303 -3.55 -3.36 21.78
N TRP A 304 -3.57 -4.63 21.38
CA TRP A 304 -2.98 -5.70 22.19
C TRP A 304 -1.62 -6.16 21.66
N PRO A 305 -0.55 -6.14 22.48
CA PRO A 305 0.81 -6.37 21.99
C PRO A 305 1.09 -7.82 21.57
N TRP A 306 0.21 -8.75 21.95
CA TRP A 306 0.28 -10.18 21.63
C TRP A 306 -0.62 -10.57 20.45
N ASP A 307 -1.27 -9.61 19.79
CA ASP A 307 -2.03 -9.92 18.57
C ASP A 307 -1.07 -10.24 17.42
N ASN A 308 -1.24 -11.41 16.80
CA ASN A 308 -0.43 -11.88 15.68
C ASN A 308 -0.45 -10.94 14.45
N ILE A 309 -1.39 -10.00 14.38
CA ILE A 309 -1.40 -8.96 13.34
C ILE A 309 -0.10 -8.13 13.34
N HIS A 310 0.61 -8.06 14.47
CA HIS A 310 1.89 -7.38 14.57
C HIS A 310 3.01 -8.11 13.81
N ASP A 311 2.87 -9.40 13.51
CA ASP A 311 3.85 -10.24 12.80
C ASP A 311 3.70 -10.15 11.28
N TYR A 312 3.45 -8.94 10.78
CA TYR A 312 3.44 -8.66 9.35
C TYR A 312 4.88 -8.61 8.81
N VAL A 313 5.06 -9.02 7.56
CA VAL A 313 6.33 -8.95 6.84
C VAL A 313 6.14 -8.07 5.62
N ILE A 314 7.07 -7.13 5.42
CA ILE A 314 7.17 -6.34 4.19
C ILE A 314 8.31 -6.93 3.35
N PHE A 315 7.98 -7.42 2.17
CA PHE A 315 8.94 -7.81 1.15
C PHE A 315 9.18 -6.65 0.18
N GLY A 316 10.38 -6.61 -0.42
CA GLY A 316 10.77 -5.58 -1.39
C GLY A 316 11.09 -4.21 -0.79
N ASP A 317 10.79 -3.14 -1.52
CA ASP A 317 11.09 -1.75 -1.16
C ASP A 317 10.02 -1.15 -0.24
N SER A 318 10.30 -1.14 1.07
CA SER A 318 9.40 -0.59 2.07
C SER A 318 9.31 0.96 2.06
N SER A 319 10.12 1.64 1.24
CA SER A 319 10.10 3.10 1.09
C SER A 319 9.10 3.60 0.04
N VAL A 320 8.46 2.67 -0.69
CA VAL A 320 7.44 2.97 -1.72
C VAL A 320 6.32 3.85 -1.16
N ARG A 321 5.88 4.82 -1.97
CA ARG A 321 4.71 5.67 -1.70
C ARG A 321 3.70 5.45 -2.80
N ILE A 322 2.46 5.11 -2.44
CA ILE A 322 1.43 4.82 -3.44
C ILE A 322 0.60 6.04 -3.84
N ASN A 323 0.66 7.15 -3.10
CA ASN A 323 -0.11 8.34 -3.44
C ASN A 323 0.61 9.26 -4.45
N LEU A 324 1.82 8.88 -4.86
CA LEU A 324 2.55 9.55 -5.92
C LEU A 324 2.23 8.84 -7.25
N PRO A 325 2.03 9.60 -8.34
CA PRO A 325 1.78 9.01 -9.64
C PRO A 325 3.03 8.34 -10.22
N ALA A 326 4.19 8.43 -9.55
CA ALA A 326 5.40 7.71 -9.91
C ALA A 326 5.11 6.23 -10.18
N ILE A 327 5.59 5.73 -11.31
CA ILE A 327 5.39 4.35 -11.75
C ILE A 327 6.39 3.39 -11.11
N ASN A 328 6.13 2.08 -11.24
CA ASN A 328 7.16 1.09 -10.97
C ASN A 328 8.10 0.97 -12.17
N THR A 329 9.36 1.40 -12.01
CA THR A 329 10.43 1.10 -12.97
C THR A 329 10.61 -0.41 -13.07
N LYS A 330 10.55 -1.00 -14.27
CA LYS A 330 10.67 -2.47 -14.49
C LYS A 330 12.05 -3.08 -14.18
N GLN A 331 12.88 -2.40 -13.40
CA GLN A 331 14.17 -2.88 -12.94
C GLN A 331 14.16 -3.14 -11.43
N VAL A 332 14.50 -4.37 -11.08
CA VAL A 332 14.67 -4.84 -9.70
C VAL A 332 15.79 -4.04 -9.04
N ARG A 333 15.47 -3.37 -7.93
CA ARG A 333 16.49 -2.84 -7.01
C ARG A 333 16.39 -3.55 -5.68
N GLU A 334 17.50 -4.16 -5.28
CA GLU A 334 17.66 -4.85 -4.00
C GLU A 334 18.07 -3.90 -2.86
N ASN A 335 17.48 -4.22 -1.71
CA ASN A 335 18.01 -4.21 -0.34
C ASN A 335 17.99 -2.94 0.54
N SER A 336 17.10 -3.04 1.55
CA SER A 336 17.37 -3.25 2.99
C SER A 336 18.18 -2.21 3.77
N GLN A 337 17.59 -1.66 4.85
CA GLN A 337 18.33 -1.31 6.07
C GLN A 337 17.53 -1.54 7.36
N THR A 338 18.13 -2.33 8.24
CA THR A 338 17.96 -2.42 9.70
C THR A 338 18.78 -1.33 10.40
N ASN A 339 18.36 -0.85 11.59
CA ASN A 339 19.21 -0.78 12.80
C ASN A 339 18.53 -0.11 14.03
N THR A 340 18.44 -0.94 15.09
CA THR A 340 18.87 -0.80 16.50
C THR A 340 18.66 0.47 17.38
N LEU A 341 18.33 0.11 18.63
CA LEU A 341 17.86 0.83 19.82
C LEU A 341 18.93 1.59 20.64
N ASN A 342 18.47 2.55 21.46
CA ASN A 342 18.97 2.78 22.83
C ASN A 342 17.89 3.42 23.73
N PRO A 343 17.78 3.09 25.03
CA PRO A 343 16.59 3.33 25.84
C PRO A 343 16.65 4.64 26.63
N TYR A 344 15.52 5.34 26.68
CA TYR A 344 15.24 6.33 27.72
C TYR A 344 14.27 5.72 28.74
N GLU A 345 14.75 5.51 29.95
CA GLU A 345 13.91 5.24 31.11
C GLU A 345 13.28 6.54 31.60
N ARG A 346 11.95 6.56 31.72
CA ARG A 346 11.25 7.48 32.61
C ARG A 346 10.26 6.70 33.46
N ASN A 347 10.38 6.91 34.77
CA ASN A 347 9.37 6.67 35.80
C ASN A 347 7.96 6.86 35.26
N ILE A 348 7.07 5.86 35.37
CA ILE A 348 5.63 5.86 35.74
C ILE A 348 5.16 4.38 35.71
N ALA A 349 4.04 4.03 36.36
CA ALA A 349 3.38 2.70 36.37
C ALA A 349 2.89 2.21 34.98
N PHE A 350 3.82 2.02 34.04
CA PHE A 350 3.60 1.51 32.70
C PHE A 350 4.39 0.22 32.46
N SER A 351 3.87 -0.69 31.64
CA SER A 351 4.58 -1.87 31.13
C SER A 351 5.08 -1.60 29.72
N LYS A 352 6.37 -1.84 29.48
CA LYS A 352 7.04 -1.69 28.18
C LYS A 352 6.89 -2.98 27.36
N PHE A 353 6.58 -2.85 26.07
CA PHE A 353 6.61 -3.90 25.07
C PHE A 353 7.43 -3.44 23.86
N ASP A 354 8.37 -4.28 23.42
CA ASP A 354 9.09 -4.09 22.16
C ASP A 354 8.22 -4.68 21.04
N MET A 355 7.80 -3.86 20.08
CA MET A 355 6.90 -4.27 19.01
C MET A 355 7.70 -4.87 17.84
N PRO A 356 7.17 -5.87 17.10
CA PRO A 356 7.87 -6.50 15.98
C PRO A 356 8.31 -5.51 14.88
N ASN A 357 7.60 -4.40 14.74
CA ASN A 357 7.90 -3.34 13.78
C ASN A 357 9.06 -2.41 14.19
N GLY A 358 9.77 -2.75 15.28
CA GLY A 358 10.89 -1.99 15.82
C GLY A 358 10.48 -0.75 16.61
N THR A 359 9.22 -0.60 17.01
CA THR A 359 8.77 0.48 17.91
C THR A 359 8.66 -0.02 19.35
N VAL A 360 8.52 0.91 20.30
CA VAL A 360 8.31 0.57 21.71
C VAL A 360 6.97 1.11 22.16
N ARG A 361 6.17 0.26 22.80
CA ARG A 361 4.89 0.65 23.36
C ARG A 361 4.88 0.56 24.89
N TYR A 362 4.35 1.59 25.53
CA TYR A 362 4.15 1.65 26.98
C TYR A 362 2.66 1.64 27.28
N TYR A 363 2.19 0.60 27.98
CA TYR A 363 0.81 0.51 28.46
C TYR A 363 0.69 0.96 29.89
N LYS A 364 -0.31 1.77 30.20
CA LYS A 364 -0.61 2.08 31.59
C LYS A 364 -1.08 0.82 32.30
N THR A 365 -0.68 0.65 33.54
CA THR A 365 -1.04 -0.54 34.34
C THR A 365 -1.92 -0.20 35.52
N ILE A 366 -2.79 -1.13 35.89
CA ILE A 366 -3.53 -1.17 37.15
C ILE A 366 -3.13 -2.46 37.85
N ASN A 367 -2.46 -2.34 39.01
CA ASN A 367 -1.93 -3.48 39.77
C ASN A 367 -1.05 -4.43 38.94
N GLY A 368 -0.24 -3.89 38.02
CA GLY A 368 0.65 -4.66 37.15
C GLY A 368 -0.03 -5.30 35.93
N ILE A 369 -1.34 -5.18 35.77
CA ILE A 369 -2.09 -5.63 34.59
C ILE A 369 -2.23 -4.46 33.61
N ILE A 370 -1.99 -4.71 32.33
CA ILE A 370 -2.02 -3.66 31.30
C ILE A 370 -3.45 -3.16 31.05
N THR A 371 -3.53 -1.97 30.45
CA THR A 371 -4.80 -1.35 30.06
C THR A 371 -4.83 -1.02 28.57
N ASN A 372 -5.97 -0.56 28.04
CA ASN A 372 -6.04 0.01 26.69
C ASN A 372 -5.60 1.49 26.59
N GLU A 373 -4.98 2.06 27.64
CA GLU A 373 -4.23 3.32 27.52
C GLU A 373 -2.76 3.02 27.21
N TYR A 374 -2.28 3.47 26.05
CA TYR A 374 -0.90 3.25 25.62
C TYR A 374 -0.32 4.40 24.80
N TYR A 375 1.01 4.43 24.78
CA TYR A 375 1.83 5.39 24.03
C TYR A 375 2.91 4.60 23.29
N THR A 376 3.06 4.87 22.00
CA THR A 376 4.01 4.22 21.13
C THR A 376 5.06 5.22 20.67
N PHE A 377 6.32 4.81 20.79
CA PHE A 377 7.48 5.61 20.46
C PHE A 377 8.30 4.90 19.39
N ASP A 378 8.87 5.68 18.48
CA ASP A 378 9.88 5.15 17.56
C ASP A 378 11.22 4.91 18.30
N ASN A 379 12.20 4.37 17.56
CA ASN A 379 13.55 4.11 18.08
C ASN A 379 14.31 5.37 18.51
N SER A 380 13.87 6.57 18.12
CA SER A 380 14.44 7.84 18.57
C SER A 380 13.86 8.31 19.90
N GLY A 381 12.81 7.66 20.40
CA GLY A 381 12.05 8.09 21.56
C GLY A 381 11.02 9.18 21.25
N THR A 382 10.71 9.40 19.96
CA THR A 382 9.64 10.29 19.55
C THR A 382 8.31 9.56 19.65
N GLU A 383 7.32 10.18 20.30
CA GLU A 383 5.96 9.63 20.31
C GLU A 383 5.39 9.68 18.91
N ILE A 384 5.01 8.53 18.37
CA ILE A 384 4.46 8.40 17.01
C ILE A 384 2.97 8.06 17.03
N TYR A 385 2.45 7.57 18.16
CA TYR A 385 1.04 7.25 18.34
C TYR A 385 0.68 7.12 19.81
N HIS A 386 -0.56 7.43 20.18
CA HIS A 386 -1.13 7.09 21.47
C HIS A 386 -2.61 6.73 21.33
N SER A 387 -3.10 5.91 22.26
CA SER A 387 -4.53 5.66 22.37
C SER A 387 -5.30 6.92 22.79
N ASP A 388 -6.47 7.13 22.20
CA ASP A 388 -7.40 8.20 22.60
C ASP A 388 -7.94 8.00 24.03
N ILE A 389 -7.86 6.77 24.54
CA ILE A 389 -8.28 6.41 25.89
C ILE A 389 -7.32 6.96 26.93
N LYS A 390 -7.88 7.58 27.97
CA LYS A 390 -7.16 8.02 29.18
C LYS A 390 -7.84 7.46 30.43
N ILE A 391 -7.03 6.87 31.30
CA ILE A 391 -7.42 6.31 32.60
C ILE A 391 -6.98 7.28 33.69
N SER A 392 -7.93 7.76 34.46
CA SER A 392 -7.72 8.67 35.59
C SER A 392 -7.46 7.90 36.90
N SER A 393 -7.06 8.61 37.95
CA SER A 393 -6.97 8.01 39.29
C SER A 393 -8.33 7.55 39.81
N ASP A 394 -9.42 8.23 39.43
CA ASP A 394 -10.78 7.86 39.83
C ASP A 394 -11.18 6.53 39.19
N ASP A 395 -10.87 6.36 37.90
CA ASP A 395 -11.05 5.08 37.20
C ASP A 395 -10.33 3.94 37.94
N ILE A 396 -9.07 4.14 38.32
CA ILE A 396 -8.28 3.14 39.06
C ILE A 396 -8.92 2.81 40.41
N SER A 397 -9.46 3.83 41.10
CA SER A 397 -10.10 3.65 42.41
C SER A 397 -11.44 2.92 42.34
N SER A 398 -12.11 2.99 41.19
CA SER A 398 -13.41 2.35 40.93
C SER A 398 -13.30 0.84 40.69
N VAL A 399 -12.12 0.38 40.30
CA VAL A 399 -11.85 -1.04 40.06
C VAL A 399 -11.83 -1.80 41.40
N SER A 400 -12.58 -2.90 41.48
CA SER A 400 -12.59 -3.77 42.66
C SER A 400 -11.18 -4.31 42.95
N LYS A 401 -10.73 -4.17 44.20
CA LYS A 401 -9.42 -4.68 44.64
C LYS A 401 -9.34 -6.22 44.70
N GLU A 402 -10.47 -6.91 44.60
CA GLU A 402 -10.57 -8.37 44.73
C GLU A 402 -11.08 -9.05 43.44
N ILE A 403 -10.61 -8.60 42.27
CA ILE A 403 -10.92 -9.31 41.03
C ILE A 403 -10.16 -10.63 40.99
N SER A 404 -10.91 -11.73 41.02
CA SER A 404 -10.38 -13.06 40.70
C SER A 404 -10.37 -13.25 39.19
N PHE A 405 -9.18 -13.24 38.59
CA PHE A 405 -9.00 -13.49 37.16
C PHE A 405 -9.32 -14.94 36.75
N ASP A 406 -9.60 -15.82 37.71
CA ASP A 406 -9.98 -17.22 37.47
C ASP A 406 -11.50 -17.43 37.57
N LYS A 407 -12.27 -16.41 37.98
CA LYS A 407 -13.70 -16.51 38.25
C LYS A 407 -14.52 -16.96 37.04
N TYR A 408 -14.22 -16.40 35.87
CA TYR A 408 -14.87 -16.75 34.61
C TYR A 408 -13.81 -17.25 33.65
N THR A 409 -13.70 -18.58 33.56
CA THR A 409 -12.76 -19.23 32.65
C THR A 409 -13.52 -19.69 31.41
N TYR A 410 -13.13 -19.20 30.25
CA TYR A 410 -13.55 -19.78 28.98
C TYR A 410 -12.69 -21.01 28.70
N LEU A 411 -13.34 -22.13 28.38
CA LEU A 411 -12.67 -23.32 27.90
C LEU A 411 -12.93 -23.43 26.40
N PRO A 412 -11.91 -23.23 25.55
CA PRO A 412 -12.05 -23.40 24.13
C PRO A 412 -12.63 -24.77 23.80
N LYS A 413 -13.55 -24.80 22.84
CA LYS A 413 -14.04 -26.07 22.31
C LYS A 413 -12.87 -26.81 21.65
N LYS A 414 -12.94 -28.15 21.60
CA LYS A 414 -11.95 -28.95 20.87
C LYS A 414 -12.12 -28.85 19.34
N GLU A 415 -13.36 -28.58 18.93
CA GLU A 415 -13.80 -28.45 17.56
C GLU A 415 -14.80 -27.29 17.47
N VAL A 416 -14.71 -26.54 16.38
CA VAL A 416 -15.68 -25.48 16.05
C VAL A 416 -16.20 -25.69 14.64
N GLU A 417 -17.49 -25.45 14.47
CA GLU A 417 -18.14 -25.37 13.17
C GLU A 417 -18.27 -23.90 12.81
N ILE A 418 -17.50 -23.50 11.81
CA ILE A 418 -17.42 -22.13 11.29
C ILE A 418 -17.97 -22.22 9.87
N GLY A 419 -19.29 -22.08 9.82
CA GLY A 419 -20.10 -22.18 8.64
C GLY A 419 -20.32 -23.61 8.20
N LYS A 420 -19.91 -23.95 6.97
CA LYS A 420 -19.94 -25.35 6.48
C LYS A 420 -18.62 -26.09 6.67
N LYS A 421 -17.65 -25.45 7.34
CA LYS A 421 -16.32 -26.02 7.60
C LYS A 421 -16.22 -26.41 9.06
N ILE A 422 -15.69 -27.60 9.29
CA ILE A 422 -15.40 -28.12 10.62
C ILE A 422 -13.91 -27.94 10.88
N TYR A 423 -13.56 -27.14 11.87
CA TYR A 423 -12.20 -27.03 12.37
C TYR A 423 -12.06 -27.94 13.58
N ASN A 424 -11.69 -29.19 13.29
CA ASN A 424 -11.68 -30.33 14.20
C ASN A 424 -10.45 -30.41 15.13
N LYS A 425 -9.53 -29.44 15.03
CA LYS A 425 -8.30 -29.43 15.82
C LYS A 425 -8.02 -28.05 16.42
N LEU A 426 -8.19 -27.92 17.73
CA LEU A 426 -7.55 -26.84 18.50
C LEU A 426 -6.04 -27.06 18.51
N VAL A 427 -5.28 -26.10 17.97
CA VAL A 427 -3.81 -26.19 17.85
C VAL A 427 -3.12 -25.40 18.95
N GLU A 428 -3.69 -24.25 19.32
CA GLU A 428 -3.13 -23.35 20.30
C GLU A 428 -4.24 -22.61 21.02
N SER A 429 -4.03 -22.32 22.32
CA SER A 429 -4.85 -21.37 23.05
C SER A 429 -4.02 -20.68 24.12
N ASP A 430 -4.13 -19.36 24.16
CA ASP A 430 -3.52 -18.52 25.19
C ASP A 430 -4.56 -17.55 25.75
N SER A 431 -4.34 -17.07 26.97
CA SER A 431 -5.24 -16.15 27.65
C SER A 431 -4.51 -15.02 28.34
N HIS A 432 -4.98 -13.81 28.13
CA HIS A 432 -4.40 -12.59 28.69
C HIS A 432 -5.43 -11.84 29.51
N ASN A 433 -4.96 -11.23 30.59
CA ASN A 433 -5.76 -10.38 31.45
C ASN A 433 -5.47 -8.92 31.12
N ALA A 434 -6.52 -8.10 31.05
CA ALA A 434 -6.39 -6.66 30.81
C ALA A 434 -7.47 -5.88 31.54
N TYR A 435 -7.24 -4.57 31.70
CA TYR A 435 -8.30 -3.61 32.01
C TYR A 435 -8.64 -2.81 30.77
N VAL A 436 -9.91 -2.66 30.44
CA VAL A 436 -10.33 -1.85 29.29
C VAL A 436 -11.28 -0.77 29.75
N LYS A 437 -11.02 0.47 29.32
CA LYS A 437 -12.00 1.54 29.40
C LYS A 437 -12.89 1.52 28.16
N ILE A 438 -14.16 1.15 28.33
CA ILE A 438 -15.18 1.16 27.27
C ILE A 438 -16.37 1.95 27.81
N ASN A 439 -16.97 2.83 26.99
CA ASN A 439 -18.12 3.65 27.39
C ASN A 439 -17.90 4.45 28.69
N GLY A 440 -16.65 4.84 28.96
CA GLY A 440 -16.26 5.59 30.16
C GLY A 440 -16.03 4.77 31.42
N GLU A 441 -16.29 3.46 31.41
CA GLU A 441 -16.07 2.56 32.55
C GLU A 441 -14.84 1.68 32.34
N VAL A 442 -14.01 1.52 33.39
CA VAL A 442 -12.88 0.58 33.37
C VAL A 442 -13.32 -0.78 33.89
N ILE A 443 -13.30 -1.78 33.02
CA ILE A 443 -13.67 -3.16 33.34
C ILE A 443 -12.48 -4.11 33.22
N PRO A 444 -12.33 -5.08 34.13
CA PRO A 444 -11.40 -6.19 33.95
C PRO A 444 -11.93 -7.16 32.90
N ILE A 445 -11.07 -7.58 31.99
CA ILE A 445 -11.39 -8.61 30.99
C ILE A 445 -10.34 -9.71 30.97
N LYS A 446 -10.77 -10.91 30.59
CA LYS A 446 -9.89 -11.98 30.12
C LYS A 446 -10.16 -12.20 28.64
N ILE A 447 -9.09 -12.15 27.85
CA ILE A 447 -9.10 -12.37 26.39
C ILE A 447 -8.50 -13.74 26.16
N THR A 448 -9.23 -14.65 25.52
CA THR A 448 -8.74 -15.97 25.16
C THR A 448 -8.67 -16.09 23.65
N TYR A 449 -7.47 -16.29 23.12
CA TYR A 449 -7.24 -16.61 21.71
C TYR A 449 -7.24 -18.13 21.55
N SER A 450 -7.87 -18.61 20.49
CA SER A 450 -7.94 -20.05 20.18
C SER A 450 -7.72 -20.25 18.69
N THR A 451 -6.61 -20.87 18.33
CA THR A 451 -6.29 -21.17 16.92
C THR A 451 -6.73 -22.58 16.59
N TYR A 452 -7.64 -22.69 15.65
CA TYR A 452 -8.20 -23.94 15.14
C TYR A 452 -7.66 -24.25 13.74
N LYS A 453 -7.53 -25.54 13.44
CA LYS A 453 -7.24 -26.03 12.08
C LYS A 453 -8.24 -27.12 11.69
N ASN A 454 -8.50 -27.23 10.39
CA ASN A 454 -9.23 -28.36 9.82
C ASN A 454 -8.27 -29.36 9.14
N ASP A 455 -8.80 -30.52 8.73
CA ASP A 455 -8.02 -31.55 8.01
C ASP A 455 -7.45 -31.07 6.67
N ALA A 456 -8.06 -30.04 6.09
CA ALA A 456 -7.60 -29.38 4.87
C ALA A 456 -6.54 -28.31 5.14
N GLY A 457 -6.06 -28.15 6.39
CA GLY A 457 -5.01 -27.24 6.81
C GLY A 457 -5.39 -25.74 6.85
N LEU A 458 -6.66 -25.40 6.63
CA LEU A 458 -7.16 -24.04 6.85
C LEU A 458 -7.10 -23.72 8.34
N ALA A 459 -6.70 -22.50 8.66
CA ALA A 459 -6.69 -22.00 10.02
C ALA A 459 -7.84 -21.01 10.25
N TYR A 460 -8.32 -20.99 11.48
CA TYR A 460 -9.28 -20.02 11.98
C TYR A 460 -8.87 -19.64 13.39
N GLN A 461 -8.76 -18.35 13.66
CA GLN A 461 -8.49 -17.85 15.00
C GLN A 461 -9.80 -17.30 15.57
N ASP A 462 -10.20 -17.85 16.71
CA ASP A 462 -11.32 -17.37 17.51
C ASP A 462 -10.79 -16.54 18.68
N VAL A 463 -11.55 -15.52 19.08
CA VAL A 463 -11.24 -14.69 20.25
C VAL A 463 -12.49 -14.50 21.09
N VAL A 464 -12.36 -14.81 22.38
CA VAL A 464 -13.44 -14.66 23.34
C VAL A 464 -12.98 -13.75 24.46
N CYS A 465 -13.67 -12.61 24.61
CA CYS A 465 -13.41 -11.65 25.68
C CYS A 465 -14.53 -11.74 26.72
N VAL A 466 -14.15 -11.95 27.99
CA VAL A 466 -15.11 -12.05 29.10
C VAL A 466 -14.87 -10.91 30.08
N ASN A 467 -15.92 -10.14 30.36
CA ASN A 467 -15.95 -9.17 31.44
C ASN A 467 -15.94 -9.89 32.80
N LEU A 468 -14.89 -9.68 33.58
CA LEU A 468 -14.67 -10.40 34.83
C LEU A 468 -15.51 -9.89 36.01
N ASN A 469 -16.23 -8.77 35.85
CA ASN A 469 -17.18 -8.31 36.85
C ASN A 469 -18.43 -9.20 36.87
N ASN A 470 -18.96 -9.54 35.69
CA ASN A 470 -20.31 -10.12 35.54
C ASN A 470 -20.37 -11.37 34.63
N GLY A 471 -19.29 -11.74 33.96
CA GLY A 471 -19.21 -12.90 33.06
C GLY A 471 -19.79 -12.67 31.66
N THR A 472 -20.18 -11.44 31.31
CA THR A 472 -20.71 -11.14 29.97
C THR A 472 -19.60 -11.08 28.93
N TYR A 473 -19.92 -11.41 27.67
CA TYR A 473 -18.98 -11.26 26.57
C TYR A 473 -18.80 -9.80 26.17
N VAL A 474 -17.59 -9.45 25.74
CA VAL A 474 -17.22 -8.17 25.14
C VAL A 474 -16.83 -8.46 23.69
N ASP A 475 -17.31 -7.65 22.74
CA ASP A 475 -16.88 -7.81 21.35
C ASP A 475 -15.41 -7.41 21.22
N TYR A 476 -14.60 -8.25 20.59
CA TYR A 476 -13.19 -7.93 20.39
C TYR A 476 -13.01 -6.73 19.46
N SER A 477 -13.93 -6.51 18.51
CA SER A 477 -13.86 -5.33 17.63
C SER A 477 -14.01 -4.00 18.37
N ASP A 478 -14.64 -4.00 19.54
CA ASP A 478 -14.76 -2.80 20.38
C ASP A 478 -13.44 -2.46 21.10
N ILE A 479 -12.47 -3.39 21.06
CA ILE A 479 -11.21 -3.34 21.79
C ILE A 479 -10.01 -3.77 20.95
N CYS A 480 -10.09 -3.71 19.61
CA CYS A 480 -8.99 -4.06 18.71
C CYS A 480 -8.40 -2.84 18.01
#